data_AF-A0A7L8RZ60-F1
#
_entry.id   AF-A0A7L8RZ60-F1
#
_cell.length_a   1.000
_cell.length_b   1.000
_cell.length_c   1.000
_cell.angle_alpha   90.00
_cell.angle_beta   90.00
_cell.angle_gamma   90.00
#
_symmetry.space_group_name_H-M   'P 1'
#
loop_
_entity.id
_entity.type
_entity.pdbx_description
1 polymer ?
#
loop_
_entity_poly.entity_id
_entity_poly.type
_entity_poly.pdbx_seq_one_letter_code
_entity_poly.pdbx_strand_id
1 'polypeptide(L)'
;MATEFDNSLHWGLFLTGTTLTSETGKYVRVSELVLSALRAAGVFSNMVDGIVAPATDKLWLDKNVDPAVLKEWDATGASWVPMSYGRLFGRAAVDKLTVTGGTGNAVVVSQPPGFQADRLYLMTPTANNSAATTITVAGVGSYGVKYGNGADIAATEFTAGRQTVLFFTGARFEVVFPLGQLSAAVVTAQASADAAAASASSSSTSASNAATSATNAANSANASANSATAAANSVAALPYNFSTTTTDADPGAGIFRLNNVALGLATTAYIDNVDGDGVTAIGVLDTWDDSTSTVRGVLTIRSKTNATIRHSYNVTGSVVDGTGYRKLTLAYVGGSGTLTNGAAHWLIFHRTGDNGSGDVTGPASSTNNGFARFNGTTGKVIKDSAAVIAIADGGTGQGTAALAFGALKQDASTTATGVVELATAAEVATGTDTARVPSVSTMGSHQGMAKAWVNFNGTGTPAIAASFNVSSITDNGTGDYTINFTSALVDANFACSVATYGNQGGTNDYRAHGSPKAFASSSVRIQCGRADEASSAVLDPVAVHVIVMR
;
A
#
# COMPACT_ATOMS: atom_id res chain seq x y z
N MET A 1 -104.81 28.05 -47.60
CA MET A 1 -104.16 26.89 -48.25
C MET A 1 -104.92 25.57 -48.12
N ALA A 2 -105.29 25.05 -46.93
CA ALA A 2 -106.02 23.76 -46.83
C ALA A 2 -107.43 23.76 -47.49
N THR A 3 -108.01 24.95 -47.71
CA THR A 3 -109.33 25.15 -48.34
C THR A 3 -109.28 25.69 -49.77
N GLU A 4 -108.12 26.14 -50.27
CA GLU A 4 -108.00 26.72 -51.62
C GLU A 4 -107.79 25.69 -52.73
N PHE A 5 -107.48 24.44 -52.36
CA PHE A 5 -107.38 23.30 -53.25
C PHE A 5 -108.03 22.10 -52.60
N ASP A 6 -109.32 22.23 -52.28
CA ASP A 6 -110.12 21.06 -51.90
C ASP A 6 -110.15 20.11 -53.10
N ASN A 7 -109.46 18.98 -52.93
CA ASN A 7 -109.29 18.01 -53.99
C ASN A 7 -110.64 17.42 -54.44
N SER A 8 -111.70 17.53 -53.62
CA SER A 8 -113.05 17.11 -53.95
C SER A 8 -113.82 18.09 -54.85
N LEU A 9 -113.39 19.36 -54.92
CA LEU A 9 -114.12 20.44 -55.61
C LEU A 9 -113.31 21.13 -56.71
N HIS A 10 -111.97 21.01 -56.72
CA HIS A 10 -111.11 21.75 -57.65
C HIS A 10 -110.44 20.83 -58.69
N TRP A 11 -110.72 21.07 -59.99
CA TRP A 11 -110.10 20.39 -61.13
C TRP A 11 -109.27 21.37 -61.96
N GLY A 12 -108.10 20.93 -62.42
CA GLY A 12 -107.38 21.58 -63.51
C GLY A 12 -107.93 21.13 -64.86
N LEU A 13 -108.27 22.07 -65.73
CA LEU A 13 -108.67 21.78 -67.11
C LEU A 13 -107.43 21.76 -68.00
N PHE A 14 -107.15 20.61 -68.61
CA PHE A 14 -106.06 20.42 -69.55
C PHE A 14 -106.59 20.19 -70.96
N LEU A 15 -105.91 20.78 -71.93
CA LEU A 15 -106.19 20.63 -73.35
C LEU A 15 -105.09 19.75 -73.95
N THR A 16 -105.49 18.62 -74.53
CA THR A 16 -104.58 17.70 -75.25
C THR A 16 -104.38 18.11 -76.73
N GLY A 17 -104.96 19.24 -77.16
CA GLY A 17 -104.84 19.85 -78.48
C GLY A 17 -105.07 21.37 -78.41
N THR A 18 -105.13 22.06 -79.55
CA THR A 18 -105.24 23.53 -79.59
C THR A 18 -106.66 24.08 -79.48
N THR A 19 -107.68 23.21 -79.50
CA THR A 19 -109.09 23.60 -79.48
C THR A 19 -109.84 22.83 -78.40
N LEU A 20 -110.69 23.52 -77.65
CA LEU A 20 -111.49 22.92 -76.57
C LEU A 20 -112.71 22.19 -77.14
N THR A 21 -112.70 20.87 -76.99
CA THR A 21 -113.80 19.97 -77.31
C THR A 21 -114.02 19.01 -76.14
N SER A 22 -115.14 18.28 -76.12
CA SER A 22 -115.40 17.22 -75.14
C SER A 22 -114.37 16.08 -75.20
N GLU A 23 -113.67 15.93 -76.33
CA GLU A 23 -112.65 14.90 -76.53
C GLU A 23 -111.25 15.37 -76.07
N THR A 24 -110.93 16.64 -76.32
CA THR A 24 -109.60 17.24 -76.04
C THR A 24 -109.49 17.84 -74.64
N GLY A 25 -110.61 18.22 -74.01
CA GLY A 25 -110.66 18.70 -72.63
C GLY A 25 -110.59 17.55 -71.62
N LYS A 26 -109.62 17.60 -70.71
CA LYS A 26 -109.45 16.64 -69.62
C LYS A 26 -109.46 17.37 -68.29
N TYR A 27 -110.26 16.90 -67.34
CA TYR A 27 -110.20 17.35 -65.96
C TYR A 27 -109.23 16.45 -65.20
N VAL A 28 -108.21 17.05 -64.61
CA VAL A 28 -107.26 16.35 -63.73
C VAL A 28 -107.32 17.00 -62.36
N ARG A 29 -107.40 16.19 -61.31
CA ARG A 29 -107.37 16.71 -59.94
C ARG A 29 -106.00 17.31 -59.65
N VAL A 30 -105.95 18.43 -58.91
CA VAL A 30 -104.68 19.10 -58.61
C VAL A 30 -103.71 18.18 -57.85
N SER A 31 -104.21 17.27 -57.01
CA SER A 31 -103.38 16.26 -56.34
C SER A 31 -102.69 15.30 -57.30
N GLU A 32 -103.37 14.88 -58.37
CA GLU A 32 -102.82 13.96 -59.36
C GLU A 32 -101.76 14.66 -60.21
N LEU A 33 -101.98 15.94 -60.53
CA LEU A 33 -100.97 16.77 -61.18
C LEU A 33 -99.70 16.88 -60.33
N VAL A 34 -99.83 17.18 -59.03
CA VAL A 34 -98.68 17.29 -58.11
C VAL A 34 -97.95 15.95 -57.98
N LEU A 35 -98.68 14.83 -57.83
CA LEU A 35 -98.08 13.49 -57.76
C LEU A 35 -97.35 13.11 -59.06
N SER A 36 -97.90 13.49 -60.22
CA SER A 36 -97.25 13.28 -61.52
C SER A 36 -95.97 14.11 -61.66
N ALA A 37 -95.96 15.35 -61.18
CA ALA A 37 -94.79 16.22 -61.18
C ALA A 37 -93.69 15.67 -60.24
N LEU A 38 -94.07 15.16 -59.06
CA LEU A 38 -93.15 14.51 -58.12
C LEU A 38 -92.59 13.19 -58.67
N ARG A 39 -93.39 12.43 -59.42
CA ARG A 39 -92.91 11.24 -60.15
C ARG A 39 -91.92 11.62 -61.25
N ALA A 40 -92.21 12.66 -62.02
CA ALA A 40 -91.31 13.17 -63.06
C ALA A 40 -89.99 13.72 -62.49
N ALA A 41 -90.03 14.32 -61.30
CA ALA A 41 -88.83 14.76 -60.56
C ALA A 41 -88.07 13.60 -59.88
N GLY A 42 -88.53 12.35 -60.02
CA GLY A 42 -87.90 11.15 -59.46
C GLY A 42 -88.25 10.84 -58.00
N VAL A 43 -88.94 11.75 -57.29
CA VAL A 43 -89.34 11.60 -55.88
C VAL A 43 -90.28 10.41 -55.68
N PHE A 44 -91.18 10.17 -56.63
CA PHE A 44 -92.09 9.03 -56.67
C PHE A 44 -91.85 8.12 -57.88
N SER A 45 -90.59 7.89 -58.22
CA SER A 45 -90.19 7.06 -59.36
C SER A 45 -90.69 5.61 -59.28
N ASN A 46 -90.91 5.09 -58.07
CA ASN A 46 -91.47 3.76 -57.81
C ASN A 46 -93.00 3.74 -57.68
N MET A 47 -93.70 4.85 -57.96
CA MET A 47 -95.16 4.90 -57.91
C MET A 47 -95.79 4.24 -59.14
N VAL A 48 -96.81 3.43 -58.93
CA VAL A 48 -97.65 2.79 -59.95
C VAL A 48 -99.08 3.26 -59.73
N ASP A 49 -99.75 3.68 -60.80
CA ASP A 49 -101.12 4.17 -60.77
C ASP A 49 -102.08 3.16 -61.43
N GLY A 50 -103.22 2.89 -60.79
CA GLY A 50 -104.18 1.92 -61.31
C GLY A 50 -105.21 1.45 -60.28
N ILE A 51 -106.12 0.60 -60.74
CA ILE A 51 -107.17 -0.02 -59.90
C ILE A 51 -106.72 -1.37 -59.28
N VAL A 52 -105.59 -1.91 -59.72
CA VAL A 52 -105.00 -3.15 -59.15
C VAL A 52 -103.78 -2.77 -58.33
N ALA A 53 -103.66 -3.33 -57.13
CA ALA A 53 -102.52 -3.10 -56.26
C ALA A 53 -101.22 -3.62 -56.91
N PRO A 54 -100.13 -2.82 -56.92
CA PRO A 54 -98.83 -3.22 -57.45
C PRO A 54 -98.09 -4.15 -56.48
N ALA A 55 -96.86 -4.52 -56.82
CA ALA A 55 -95.96 -5.21 -55.89
C ALA A 55 -95.69 -4.35 -54.64
N THR A 56 -95.47 -4.99 -53.49
CA THR A 56 -95.38 -4.35 -52.16
C THR A 56 -94.17 -3.44 -51.98
N ASP A 57 -93.21 -3.45 -52.90
CA ASP A 57 -92.05 -2.55 -52.95
C ASP A 57 -92.31 -1.23 -53.70
N LYS A 58 -93.53 -1.06 -54.23
CA LYS A 58 -93.96 0.13 -54.98
C LYS A 58 -94.85 1.04 -54.14
N LEU A 59 -95.01 2.29 -54.58
CA LEU A 59 -96.09 3.14 -54.11
C LEU A 59 -97.31 2.94 -55.02
N TRP A 60 -98.51 2.92 -54.46
CA TRP A 60 -99.73 2.70 -55.21
C TRP A 60 -100.60 3.96 -55.20
N LEU A 61 -100.79 4.58 -56.36
CA LEU A 61 -101.87 5.55 -56.52
C LEU A 61 -103.17 4.79 -56.80
N ASP A 62 -103.91 4.52 -55.73
CA ASP A 62 -105.14 3.74 -55.76
C ASP A 62 -106.28 4.56 -56.38
N LYS A 63 -106.68 4.17 -57.59
CA LYS A 63 -107.78 4.78 -58.35
C LYS A 63 -109.14 4.09 -58.12
N ASN A 64 -109.25 3.14 -57.17
CA ASN A 64 -110.55 2.56 -56.78
C ASN A 64 -111.43 3.52 -55.98
N VAL A 65 -110.84 4.62 -55.51
CA VAL A 65 -111.52 5.68 -54.78
C VAL A 65 -111.34 6.99 -55.53
N ASP A 66 -112.36 7.85 -55.46
CA ASP A 66 -112.32 9.18 -56.04
C ASP A 66 -112.50 10.23 -54.92
N PRO A 67 -111.49 11.05 -54.58
CA PRO A 67 -110.20 11.18 -55.26
C PRO A 67 -109.24 10.00 -55.05
N ALA A 68 -108.37 9.74 -56.03
CA ALA A 68 -107.33 8.71 -55.94
C ALA A 68 -106.39 8.97 -54.75
N VAL A 69 -106.01 7.91 -54.04
CA VAL A 69 -105.21 8.00 -52.80
C VAL A 69 -103.85 7.33 -53.00
N LEU A 70 -102.77 8.08 -52.76
CA LEU A 70 -101.44 7.50 -52.70
C LEU A 70 -101.30 6.62 -51.45
N LYS A 71 -100.88 5.38 -51.63
CA LYS A 71 -100.69 4.37 -50.60
C LYS A 71 -99.29 3.78 -50.66
N GLU A 72 -98.79 3.35 -49.51
CA GLU A 72 -97.61 2.48 -49.40
C GLU A 72 -98.01 1.15 -48.77
N TRP A 73 -97.21 0.11 -48.99
CA TRP A 73 -97.39 -1.15 -48.29
C TRP A 73 -96.84 -1.03 -46.87
N ASP A 74 -97.70 -1.24 -45.87
CA ASP A 74 -97.26 -1.40 -44.48
C ASP A 74 -97.03 -2.88 -44.19
N ALA A 75 -95.75 -3.27 -44.11
CA ALA A 75 -95.35 -4.64 -43.78
C ALA A 75 -95.86 -5.09 -42.41
N THR A 76 -96.11 -4.16 -41.48
CA THR A 76 -96.55 -4.43 -40.11
C THR A 76 -98.01 -4.90 -40.08
N GLY A 77 -98.87 -4.21 -40.85
CA GLY A 77 -100.29 -4.51 -40.95
C GLY A 77 -100.68 -5.36 -42.15
N ALA A 78 -99.69 -5.81 -42.95
CA ALA A 78 -99.85 -6.50 -44.22
C ALA A 78 -100.96 -5.88 -45.10
N SER A 79 -100.97 -4.54 -45.19
CA SER A 79 -102.03 -3.80 -45.88
C SER A 79 -101.49 -2.55 -46.58
N TRP A 80 -102.19 -2.16 -47.64
CA TRP A 80 -101.93 -0.89 -48.34
C TRP A 80 -102.58 0.25 -47.55
N VAL A 81 -101.76 1.15 -47.03
CA VAL A 81 -102.18 2.23 -46.15
C VAL A 81 -101.95 3.59 -46.81
N PRO A 82 -102.82 4.60 -46.56
CA PRO A 82 -102.63 5.93 -47.12
C PRO A 82 -101.28 6.55 -46.73
N MET A 83 -100.66 7.22 -47.69
CA MET A 83 -99.45 8.01 -47.47
C MET A 83 -99.78 9.20 -46.57
N SER A 84 -98.96 9.40 -45.54
CA SER A 84 -99.06 10.53 -44.60
C SER A 84 -97.72 11.27 -44.55
N TYR A 85 -97.70 12.49 -44.00
CA TYR A 85 -96.44 13.25 -43.83
C TYR A 85 -95.38 12.46 -43.06
N GLY A 86 -95.78 11.73 -42.00
CA GLY A 86 -94.87 10.90 -41.20
C GLY A 86 -94.29 9.71 -41.96
N ARG A 87 -95.04 9.12 -42.89
CA ARG A 87 -94.59 8.02 -43.76
C ARG A 87 -93.65 8.49 -44.86
N LEU A 88 -93.89 9.70 -45.36
CA LEU A 88 -93.12 10.30 -46.45
C LEU A 88 -91.81 10.97 -45.98
N PHE A 89 -91.85 11.69 -44.86
CA PHE A 89 -90.72 12.52 -44.39
C PHE A 89 -90.30 12.25 -42.93
N GLY A 90 -91.10 11.50 -42.16
CA GLY A 90 -90.86 11.26 -40.74
C GLY A 90 -89.94 10.08 -40.40
N ARG A 91 -89.50 9.29 -41.38
CA ARG A 91 -88.67 8.07 -41.15
C ARG A 91 -87.29 8.37 -40.53
N ALA A 92 -86.76 9.58 -40.71
CA ALA A 92 -85.47 9.99 -40.14
C ALA A 92 -85.55 10.48 -38.66
N ALA A 93 -86.74 10.67 -38.10
CA ALA A 93 -86.89 11.14 -36.72
C ALA A 93 -86.87 9.98 -35.72
N VAL A 94 -86.22 10.18 -34.56
CA VAL A 94 -86.20 9.19 -33.46
C VAL A 94 -87.42 9.40 -32.56
N ASP A 95 -88.28 8.39 -32.43
CA ASP A 95 -89.42 8.43 -31.51
C ASP A 95 -89.15 7.63 -30.23
N LYS A 96 -89.84 7.99 -29.16
CA LYS A 96 -89.72 7.29 -27.87
C LYS A 96 -90.68 6.09 -27.81
N LEU A 97 -90.15 4.90 -27.56
CA LEU A 97 -90.92 3.74 -27.10
C LEU A 97 -91.07 3.85 -25.58
N THR A 98 -92.26 4.20 -25.12
CA THR A 98 -92.55 4.29 -23.69
C THR A 98 -92.85 2.90 -23.15
N VAL A 99 -91.99 2.39 -22.28
CA VAL A 99 -92.18 1.11 -21.60
C VAL A 99 -93.38 1.24 -20.65
N THR A 100 -94.39 0.41 -20.87
CA THR A 100 -95.63 0.37 -20.08
C THR A 100 -95.71 -0.86 -19.18
N GLY A 101 -94.83 -1.84 -19.35
CA GLY A 101 -94.74 -3.02 -18.49
C GLY A 101 -93.80 -4.09 -19.03
N GLY A 102 -93.99 -5.33 -18.56
CA GLY A 102 -93.22 -6.50 -19.00
C GLY A 102 -92.00 -6.82 -18.13
N THR A 103 -91.14 -7.71 -18.62
CA THR A 103 -89.86 -8.10 -18.00
C THR A 103 -88.70 -7.67 -18.89
N GLY A 104 -87.45 -7.79 -18.42
CA GLY A 104 -86.28 -7.46 -19.25
C GLY A 104 -86.15 -8.31 -20.53
N ASN A 105 -86.72 -9.53 -20.54
CA ASN A 105 -86.73 -10.41 -21.72
C ASN A 105 -88.02 -10.27 -22.56
N ALA A 106 -89.04 -9.60 -22.04
CA ALA A 106 -90.32 -9.40 -22.73
C ALA A 106 -90.85 -8.01 -22.37
N VAL A 107 -90.29 -6.98 -23.01
CA VAL A 107 -90.60 -5.57 -22.72
C VAL A 107 -91.91 -5.22 -23.40
N VAL A 108 -92.83 -4.57 -22.68
CA VAL A 108 -94.09 -4.06 -23.26
C VAL A 108 -93.99 -2.55 -23.37
N VAL A 109 -94.28 -2.02 -24.56
CA VAL A 109 -94.25 -0.59 -24.85
C VAL A 109 -95.58 -0.12 -25.40
N SER A 110 -95.95 1.14 -25.16
CA SER A 110 -97.07 1.75 -25.88
C SER A 110 -96.70 1.97 -27.34
N GLN A 111 -97.67 1.82 -28.25
CA GLN A 111 -97.47 2.19 -29.65
C GLN A 111 -97.23 3.70 -29.76
N PRO A 112 -96.07 4.15 -30.25
CA PRO A 112 -95.84 5.57 -30.49
C PRO A 112 -96.68 6.06 -31.69
N PRO A 113 -97.11 7.34 -31.72
CA PRO A 113 -97.75 7.93 -32.88
C PRO A 113 -96.84 7.78 -34.11
N GLY A 114 -97.31 7.12 -35.17
CA GLY A 114 -96.50 6.88 -36.37
C GLY A 114 -95.47 5.74 -36.23
N PHE A 115 -95.75 4.72 -35.42
CA PHE A 115 -94.99 3.47 -35.43
C PHE A 115 -94.93 2.87 -36.84
N GLN A 116 -93.73 2.67 -37.37
CA GLN A 116 -93.51 2.19 -38.73
C GLN A 116 -92.13 1.54 -38.87
N ALA A 117 -91.98 0.67 -39.87
CA ALA A 117 -90.70 0.09 -40.25
C ALA A 117 -89.67 1.14 -40.71
N ASP A 118 -88.40 0.74 -40.69
CA ASP A 118 -87.23 1.50 -41.12
C ASP A 118 -87.03 2.80 -40.34
N ARG A 119 -87.18 2.73 -39.02
CA ARG A 119 -87.13 3.90 -38.15
C ARG A 119 -86.37 3.62 -36.85
N LEU A 120 -85.70 4.66 -36.36
CA LEU A 120 -85.01 4.65 -35.08
C LEU A 120 -85.98 4.97 -33.93
N TYR A 121 -85.78 4.27 -32.83
CA TYR A 121 -86.54 4.40 -31.61
C TYR A 121 -85.61 4.47 -30.41
N LEU A 122 -86.00 5.27 -29.42
CA LEU A 122 -85.34 5.35 -28.13
C LEU A 122 -86.20 4.66 -27.08
N MET A 123 -85.59 3.75 -26.32
CA MET A 123 -86.26 3.07 -25.21
C MET A 123 -85.42 3.16 -23.95
N THR A 124 -86.06 3.27 -22.80
CA THR A 124 -85.42 3.10 -21.49
C THR A 124 -86.02 1.87 -20.83
N PRO A 125 -85.34 0.70 -20.87
CA PRO A 125 -85.80 -0.50 -20.19
C PRO A 125 -85.97 -0.25 -18.69
N THR A 126 -86.96 -0.89 -18.08
CA THR A 126 -87.22 -0.82 -16.63
C THR A 126 -86.59 -1.98 -15.86
N ALA A 127 -86.12 -3.02 -16.55
CA ALA A 127 -85.48 -4.20 -15.98
C ALA A 127 -84.34 -4.69 -16.88
N ASN A 128 -83.39 -5.40 -16.30
CA ASN A 128 -82.27 -6.00 -17.05
C ASN A 128 -82.75 -7.22 -17.85
N ASN A 129 -82.27 -7.38 -19.09
CA ASN A 129 -82.46 -8.65 -19.79
C ASN A 129 -81.44 -9.70 -19.31
N SER A 130 -81.82 -10.97 -19.37
CA SER A 130 -80.98 -12.11 -19.02
C SER A 130 -80.87 -13.14 -20.15
N ALA A 131 -81.67 -12.99 -21.21
CA ALA A 131 -81.70 -13.87 -22.37
C ALA A 131 -82.16 -13.10 -23.62
N ALA A 132 -82.47 -13.82 -24.70
CA ALA A 132 -83.10 -13.26 -25.89
C ALA A 132 -84.37 -12.48 -25.50
N THR A 133 -84.50 -11.28 -26.06
CA THR A 133 -85.54 -10.32 -25.67
C THR A 133 -86.52 -10.07 -26.80
N THR A 134 -87.79 -9.89 -26.44
CA THR A 134 -88.82 -9.36 -27.33
C THR A 134 -89.34 -8.01 -26.84
N ILE A 135 -89.73 -7.15 -27.78
CA ILE A 135 -90.49 -5.94 -27.51
C ILE A 135 -91.90 -6.14 -28.07
N THR A 136 -92.89 -6.13 -27.18
CA THR A 136 -94.30 -6.13 -27.53
C THR A 136 -94.79 -4.70 -27.61
N VAL A 137 -95.12 -4.24 -28.81
CA VAL A 137 -95.74 -2.95 -29.07
C VAL A 137 -97.26 -3.12 -28.93
N ALA A 138 -97.84 -2.53 -27.89
CA ALA A 138 -99.25 -2.70 -27.57
C ALA A 138 -100.15 -2.31 -28.75
N GLY A 139 -101.05 -3.22 -29.14
CA GLY A 139 -101.96 -3.01 -30.29
C GLY A 139 -101.34 -3.28 -31.67
N VAL A 140 -100.06 -3.65 -31.75
CA VAL A 140 -99.38 -3.93 -33.02
C VAL A 140 -98.87 -5.36 -33.11
N GLY A 141 -97.99 -5.78 -32.20
CA GLY A 141 -97.36 -7.10 -32.28
C GLY A 141 -96.14 -7.24 -31.38
N SER A 142 -95.56 -8.44 -31.36
CA SER A 142 -94.34 -8.75 -30.61
C SER A 142 -93.18 -9.03 -31.57
N TYR A 143 -92.05 -8.36 -31.33
CA TYR A 143 -90.90 -8.35 -32.22
C TYR A 143 -89.64 -8.74 -31.46
N GLY A 144 -88.79 -9.57 -32.05
CA GLY A 144 -87.50 -9.92 -31.47
C GLY A 144 -86.55 -8.71 -31.41
N VAL A 145 -85.65 -8.70 -30.43
CA VAL A 145 -84.56 -7.72 -30.32
C VAL A 145 -83.23 -8.41 -30.58
N LYS A 146 -82.48 -7.90 -31.55
CA LYS A 146 -81.21 -8.47 -32.00
C LYS A 146 -80.12 -7.41 -32.11
N TYR A 147 -78.89 -7.80 -32.33
CA TYR A 147 -77.86 -6.91 -32.86
C TYR A 147 -77.97 -6.81 -34.39
N GLY A 148 -77.33 -5.81 -35.00
CA GLY A 148 -77.33 -5.64 -36.47
C GLY A 148 -76.75 -6.82 -37.26
N ASN A 149 -75.95 -7.69 -36.62
CA ASN A 149 -75.48 -8.94 -37.21
C ASN A 149 -76.48 -10.11 -37.11
N GLY A 150 -77.67 -9.88 -36.56
CA GLY A 150 -78.72 -10.89 -36.39
C GLY A 150 -78.58 -11.83 -35.19
N ALA A 151 -77.56 -11.66 -34.34
CA ALA A 151 -77.43 -12.38 -33.07
C ALA A 151 -78.42 -11.83 -32.03
N ASP A 152 -78.83 -12.68 -31.07
CA ASP A 152 -79.64 -12.23 -29.94
C ASP A 152 -78.84 -11.30 -29.04
N ILE A 153 -79.53 -10.35 -28.39
CA ILE A 153 -78.86 -9.43 -27.48
C ILE A 153 -78.29 -10.16 -26.26
N ALA A 154 -77.09 -9.79 -25.82
CA ALA A 154 -76.47 -10.40 -24.65
C ALA A 154 -77.24 -10.04 -23.37
N ALA A 155 -77.09 -10.86 -22.32
CA ALA A 155 -77.59 -10.49 -20.98
C ALA A 155 -77.08 -9.09 -20.61
N THR A 156 -77.92 -8.31 -19.92
CA THR A 156 -77.72 -6.92 -19.51
C THR A 156 -77.56 -5.87 -20.61
N GLU A 157 -77.60 -6.23 -21.90
CA GLU A 157 -77.65 -5.27 -23.01
C GLU A 157 -78.76 -4.23 -22.78
N PHE A 158 -79.95 -4.70 -22.40
CA PHE A 158 -80.94 -3.86 -21.75
C PHE A 158 -80.59 -3.80 -20.27
N THR A 159 -80.16 -2.62 -19.83
CA THR A 159 -79.93 -2.30 -18.42
C THR A 159 -81.03 -1.36 -17.96
N ALA A 160 -81.63 -1.64 -16.80
CA ALA A 160 -82.66 -0.80 -16.21
C ALA A 160 -82.19 0.66 -16.10
N GLY A 161 -82.98 1.60 -16.62
CA GLY A 161 -82.66 3.03 -16.62
C GLY A 161 -81.67 3.49 -17.70
N ARG A 162 -80.98 2.59 -18.40
CA ARG A 162 -80.07 2.95 -19.51
C ARG A 162 -80.86 3.13 -20.79
N GLN A 163 -80.70 4.27 -21.47
CA GLN A 163 -81.28 4.45 -22.79
C GLN A 163 -80.61 3.51 -23.81
N THR A 164 -81.44 2.87 -24.63
CA THR A 164 -81.00 2.07 -25.77
C THR A 164 -81.62 2.62 -27.04
N VAL A 165 -80.80 2.71 -28.09
CA VAL A 165 -81.22 3.14 -29.42
C VAL A 165 -81.47 1.89 -30.24
N LEU A 166 -82.68 1.78 -30.77
CA LEU A 166 -83.21 0.63 -31.48
C LEU A 166 -83.57 1.03 -32.91
N PHE A 167 -83.22 0.21 -33.88
CA PHE A 167 -83.70 0.34 -35.25
C PHE A 167 -84.80 -0.70 -35.50
N PHE A 168 -86.00 -0.27 -35.87
CA PHE A 168 -87.08 -1.19 -36.21
C PHE A 168 -87.10 -1.48 -37.71
N THR A 169 -86.90 -2.74 -38.08
CA THR A 169 -86.82 -3.21 -39.48
C THR A 169 -88.17 -3.57 -40.10
N GLY A 170 -89.27 -3.44 -39.34
CA GLY A 170 -90.58 -3.99 -39.69
C GLY A 170 -90.82 -5.42 -39.20
N ALA A 171 -89.76 -6.22 -39.02
CA ALA A 171 -89.84 -7.59 -38.51
C ALA A 171 -89.21 -7.77 -37.12
N ARG A 172 -88.24 -6.92 -36.75
CA ARG A 172 -87.50 -6.97 -35.48
C ARG A 172 -86.90 -5.62 -35.10
N PHE A 173 -86.51 -5.47 -33.84
CA PHE A 173 -85.68 -4.37 -33.37
C PHE A 173 -84.20 -4.75 -33.37
N GLU A 174 -83.33 -3.82 -33.75
CA GLU A 174 -81.88 -3.99 -33.74
C GLU A 174 -81.22 -2.96 -32.83
N VAL A 175 -80.37 -3.39 -31.91
CA VAL A 175 -79.60 -2.50 -31.03
C VAL A 175 -78.47 -1.85 -31.81
N VAL A 176 -78.45 -0.52 -31.84
CA VAL A 176 -77.47 0.26 -32.61
C VAL A 176 -76.13 0.38 -31.87
N PHE A 177 -76.15 0.45 -30.54
CA PHE A 177 -74.95 0.62 -29.70
C PHE A 177 -74.86 -0.46 -28.61
N PRO A 178 -74.22 -1.61 -28.90
CA PRO A 178 -74.08 -2.70 -27.93
C PRO A 178 -73.32 -2.28 -26.68
N LEU A 179 -73.85 -2.62 -25.50
CA LEU A 179 -73.28 -2.30 -24.19
C LEU A 179 -71.86 -2.86 -24.04
N GLY A 180 -71.65 -4.12 -24.44
CA GLY A 180 -70.34 -4.77 -24.31
C GLY A 180 -69.22 -4.05 -25.06
N GLN A 181 -69.53 -3.46 -26.22
CA GLN A 181 -68.57 -2.67 -27.00
C GLN A 181 -68.28 -1.33 -26.32
N LEU A 182 -69.32 -0.67 -25.78
CA LEU A 182 -69.17 0.58 -25.05
C LEU A 182 -68.34 0.40 -23.77
N SER A 183 -68.58 -0.68 -23.01
CA SER A 183 -67.83 -0.99 -21.79
C SER A 183 -66.35 -1.30 -22.08
N ALA A 184 -66.05 -2.05 -23.14
CA ALA A 184 -64.68 -2.36 -23.53
C ALA A 184 -63.86 -1.10 -23.89
N ALA A 185 -64.49 -0.13 -24.57
CA ALA A 185 -63.87 1.15 -24.89
C ALA A 185 -63.52 1.96 -23.62
N VAL A 186 -64.42 2.01 -22.65
CA VAL A 186 -64.19 2.69 -21.36
C VAL A 186 -63.05 2.05 -20.57
N VAL A 187 -63.01 0.72 -20.49
CA VAL A 187 -61.92 -0.01 -19.81
C VAL A 187 -60.56 0.27 -20.47
N THR A 188 -60.52 0.30 -21.80
CA THR A 188 -59.29 0.59 -22.56
C THR A 188 -58.80 2.03 -22.31
N ALA A 189 -59.74 2.98 -22.23
CA ALA A 189 -59.41 4.36 -21.91
C ALA A 189 -58.85 4.50 -20.48
N GLN A 190 -59.44 3.80 -19.51
CA GLN A 190 -58.94 3.80 -18.13
C GLN A 190 -57.52 3.22 -18.05
N ALA A 191 -57.27 2.08 -18.70
CA ALA A 191 -55.93 1.47 -18.74
C ALA A 191 -54.89 2.41 -19.38
N SER A 192 -55.28 3.17 -20.41
CA SER A 192 -54.42 4.15 -21.06
C SER A 192 -54.09 5.33 -20.13
N ALA A 193 -55.08 5.79 -19.34
CA ALA A 193 -54.88 6.85 -18.35
C ALA A 193 -53.94 6.39 -17.21
N ASP A 194 -54.11 5.17 -16.72
CA ASP A 194 -53.25 4.60 -15.68
C ASP A 194 -51.80 4.46 -16.15
N ALA A 195 -51.60 4.00 -17.41
CA ALA A 195 -50.27 3.91 -18.02
C ALA A 195 -49.60 5.28 -18.19
N ALA A 196 -50.37 6.32 -18.54
CA ALA A 196 -49.88 7.68 -18.64
C ALA A 196 -49.46 8.24 -17.26
N ALA A 197 -50.25 7.98 -16.22
CA ALA A 197 -49.92 8.36 -14.85
C ALA A 197 -48.63 7.69 -14.35
N ALA A 198 -48.48 6.38 -14.60
CA ALA A 198 -47.26 5.65 -14.26
C ALA A 198 -46.03 6.22 -14.99
N SER A 199 -46.17 6.54 -16.29
CA SER A 199 -45.10 7.15 -17.08
C SER A 199 -44.66 8.52 -16.53
N ALA A 200 -45.62 9.33 -16.07
CA ALA A 200 -45.33 10.62 -15.44
C ALA A 200 -44.54 10.45 -14.12
N SER A 201 -44.89 9.47 -13.29
CA SER A 201 -44.13 9.13 -12.08
C SER A 201 -42.71 8.65 -12.39
N SER A 202 -42.53 7.79 -13.40
CA SER A 202 -41.18 7.36 -13.82
C SER A 202 -40.34 8.52 -14.35
N SER A 203 -40.95 9.46 -15.08
CA SER A 203 -40.29 10.68 -15.55
C SER A 203 -39.84 11.58 -14.41
N SER A 204 -40.65 11.74 -13.36
CA SER A 204 -40.26 12.55 -12.20
C SER A 204 -39.12 11.92 -11.40
N THR A 205 -39.13 10.59 -11.21
CA THR A 205 -37.99 9.87 -10.62
C THR A 205 -36.72 10.03 -11.45
N SER A 206 -36.83 9.93 -12.78
CA SER A 206 -35.69 10.11 -13.69
C SER A 206 -35.11 11.53 -13.60
N ALA A 207 -35.97 12.55 -13.49
CA ALA A 207 -35.53 13.94 -13.29
C ALA A 207 -34.78 14.13 -11.96
N SER A 208 -35.28 13.53 -10.86
CA SER A 208 -34.59 13.55 -9.57
C SER A 208 -33.22 12.87 -9.63
N ASN A 209 -33.13 11.70 -10.27
CA ASN A 209 -31.86 10.98 -10.45
C ASN A 209 -30.86 11.78 -11.30
N ALA A 210 -31.33 12.48 -12.33
CA ALA A 210 -30.50 13.36 -13.15
C ALA A 210 -29.97 14.55 -12.33
N ALA A 211 -30.81 15.16 -11.48
CA ALA A 211 -30.39 16.23 -10.59
C ALA A 211 -29.33 15.77 -9.56
N THR A 212 -29.51 14.58 -8.96
CA THR A 212 -28.50 13.98 -8.08
C THR A 212 -27.19 13.71 -8.81
N SER A 213 -27.26 13.20 -10.05
CA SER A 213 -26.07 12.93 -10.87
C SER A 213 -25.31 14.22 -11.20
N ALA A 214 -26.02 15.32 -11.48
CA ALA A 214 -25.41 16.63 -11.70
C ALA A 214 -24.68 17.16 -10.45
N THR A 215 -25.29 17.02 -9.26
CA THR A 215 -24.66 17.37 -7.98
C THR A 215 -23.39 16.54 -7.73
N ASN A 216 -23.44 15.23 -7.99
CA ASN A 216 -22.29 14.35 -7.84
C ASN A 216 -21.16 14.75 -8.80
N ALA A 217 -21.47 15.08 -10.05
CA ALA A 217 -20.49 15.56 -11.03
C ALA A 217 -19.82 16.86 -10.58
N ALA A 218 -20.59 17.81 -10.03
CA ALA A 218 -20.04 19.06 -9.49
C ALA A 218 -19.11 18.80 -8.28
N ASN A 219 -19.49 17.88 -7.39
CA ASN A 219 -18.66 17.48 -6.25
C ASN A 219 -17.35 16.81 -6.71
N SER A 220 -17.40 15.93 -7.71
CA SER A 220 -16.21 15.31 -8.28
C SER A 220 -15.27 16.34 -8.93
N ALA A 221 -15.83 17.36 -9.61
CA ALA A 221 -15.04 18.46 -10.18
C ALA A 221 -14.30 19.26 -9.09
N ASN A 222 -15.00 19.61 -8.00
CA ASN A 222 -14.39 20.29 -6.85
C ASN A 222 -13.31 19.44 -6.18
N ALA A 223 -13.56 18.14 -5.98
CA ALA A 223 -12.57 17.23 -5.42
C ALA A 223 -11.32 17.15 -6.30
N SER A 224 -11.48 17.07 -7.63
CA SER A 224 -10.37 17.07 -8.58
C SER A 224 -9.57 18.37 -8.53
N ALA A 225 -10.23 19.53 -8.41
CA ALA A 225 -9.57 20.82 -8.28
C ALA A 225 -8.75 20.91 -6.98
N ASN A 226 -9.32 20.44 -5.87
CA ASN A 226 -8.63 20.39 -4.58
C ASN A 226 -7.43 19.44 -4.61
N SER A 227 -7.56 18.25 -5.21
CA SER A 227 -6.44 17.33 -5.39
C SER A 227 -5.33 17.91 -6.25
N ALA A 228 -5.65 18.69 -7.29
CA ALA A 228 -4.66 19.39 -8.11
C ALA A 228 -3.88 20.44 -7.29
N THR A 229 -4.59 21.26 -6.51
CA THR A 229 -3.97 22.23 -5.58
C THR A 229 -3.09 21.54 -4.54
N ALA A 230 -3.56 20.43 -3.94
CA ALA A 230 -2.78 19.67 -2.96
C ALA A 230 -1.52 19.06 -3.60
N ALA A 231 -1.61 18.54 -4.82
CA ALA A 231 -0.46 18.02 -5.56
C ALA A 231 0.57 19.13 -5.86
N ALA A 232 0.11 20.31 -6.26
CA ALA A 232 0.98 21.47 -6.52
C ALA A 232 1.76 21.89 -5.25
N ASN A 233 1.11 21.88 -4.09
CA ASN A 233 1.70 22.30 -2.81
C ASN A 233 2.51 21.20 -2.10
N SER A 234 2.51 19.96 -2.60
CA SER A 234 3.15 18.81 -1.94
C SER A 234 4.68 18.71 -2.11
N VAL A 235 5.27 19.56 -2.96
CA VAL A 235 6.68 19.46 -3.33
C VAL A 235 7.50 20.53 -2.58
N ALA A 236 8.49 20.12 -1.79
CA ALA A 236 9.49 21.02 -1.20
C ALA A 236 10.49 21.52 -2.26
N ALA A 237 9.99 22.26 -3.25
CA ALA A 237 10.76 22.80 -4.37
C ALA A 237 10.27 24.21 -4.71
N LEU A 238 11.19 25.07 -5.13
CA LEU A 238 10.84 26.41 -5.54
C LEU A 238 10.53 26.44 -7.05
N PRO A 239 9.38 27.00 -7.47
CA PRO A 239 9.03 27.14 -8.88
C PRO A 239 9.80 28.28 -9.52
N TYR A 240 10.41 28.08 -10.69
CA TYR A 240 10.95 29.20 -11.48
C TYR A 240 10.88 28.91 -12.99
N ASN A 241 10.82 29.97 -13.78
CA ASN A 241 10.94 29.89 -15.23
C ASN A 241 12.41 30.06 -15.64
N PHE A 242 12.87 29.25 -16.59
CA PHE A 242 14.26 29.33 -17.05
C PHE A 242 14.43 30.45 -18.08
N SER A 243 15.50 31.25 -17.95
CA SER A 243 15.93 32.18 -18.99
C SER A 243 17.26 31.73 -19.60
N THR A 244 17.35 31.80 -20.93
CA THR A 244 18.60 31.49 -21.66
C THR A 244 19.63 32.62 -21.64
N THR A 245 19.27 33.78 -21.08
CA THR A 245 20.24 34.87 -20.89
C THR A 245 21.26 34.48 -19.82
N THR A 246 22.53 34.83 -20.03
CA THR A 246 23.63 34.43 -19.13
C THR A 246 24.22 35.59 -18.33
N THR A 247 23.64 36.78 -18.47
CA THR A 247 24.13 38.00 -17.84
C THR A 247 23.92 37.97 -16.33
N ASP A 248 24.95 38.40 -15.60
CA ASP A 248 24.89 38.66 -14.16
C ASP A 248 24.10 39.95 -13.87
N ALA A 249 22.78 39.79 -13.79
CA ALA A 249 21.82 40.84 -13.48
C ALA A 249 20.59 40.21 -12.85
N ASP A 250 19.64 41.02 -12.38
CA ASP A 250 18.34 40.57 -11.93
C ASP A 250 17.58 39.83 -13.06
N PRO A 251 17.26 38.53 -12.93
CA PRO A 251 16.50 37.76 -13.91
C PRO A 251 15.07 38.25 -14.11
N GLY A 252 14.50 38.94 -13.11
CA GLY A 252 13.09 39.31 -13.03
C GLY A 252 12.26 38.26 -12.27
N ALA A 253 11.15 38.74 -11.70
CA ALA A 253 10.28 37.95 -10.82
C ALA A 253 9.96 36.55 -11.36
N GLY A 254 10.24 35.53 -10.56
CA GLY A 254 9.96 34.13 -10.90
C GLY A 254 10.90 33.52 -11.93
N ILE A 255 12.02 34.16 -12.25
CA ILE A 255 12.98 33.68 -13.25
C ILE A 255 14.29 33.24 -12.59
N PHE A 256 14.86 32.16 -13.11
CA PHE A 256 16.26 31.80 -12.86
C PHE A 256 17.02 31.63 -14.17
N ARG A 257 18.33 31.80 -14.13
CA ARG A 257 19.23 31.57 -15.27
C ARG A 257 20.59 31.07 -14.81
N LEU A 258 21.35 30.57 -15.77
CA LEU A 258 22.72 30.10 -15.59
C LEU A 258 23.69 31.03 -16.31
N ASN A 259 24.92 31.16 -15.82
CA ASN A 259 25.94 32.01 -16.42
C ASN A 259 26.56 31.45 -17.72
N ASN A 260 26.08 30.30 -18.21
CA ASN A 260 26.56 29.67 -19.42
C ASN A 260 25.42 28.99 -20.18
N VAL A 261 25.45 29.08 -21.52
CA VAL A 261 24.49 28.42 -22.41
C VAL A 261 24.68 26.90 -22.36
N ALA A 262 25.93 26.44 -22.25
CA ALA A 262 26.24 25.03 -22.06
C ALA A 262 26.04 24.63 -20.60
N LEU A 263 24.97 23.88 -20.33
CA LEU A 263 24.54 23.51 -18.98
C LEU A 263 25.64 22.83 -18.15
N GLY A 264 26.49 22.02 -18.79
CA GLY A 264 27.61 21.33 -18.13
C GLY A 264 28.79 22.23 -17.75
N LEU A 265 28.83 23.47 -18.25
CA LEU A 265 29.88 24.46 -17.98
C LEU A 265 29.37 25.65 -17.16
N ALA A 266 28.11 25.62 -16.71
CA ALA A 266 27.58 26.64 -15.83
C ALA A 266 28.22 26.53 -14.44
N THR A 267 28.78 27.65 -13.97
CA THR A 267 29.43 27.77 -12.66
C THR A 267 28.66 28.66 -11.70
N THR A 268 27.61 29.33 -12.17
CA THR A 268 26.77 30.21 -11.35
C THR A 268 25.33 30.17 -11.83
N ALA A 269 24.39 30.09 -10.88
CA ALA A 269 22.98 30.38 -11.13
C ALA A 269 22.62 31.76 -10.55
N TYR A 270 21.76 32.48 -11.28
CA TYR A 270 21.13 33.72 -10.85
C TYR A 270 19.64 33.41 -10.66
N ILE A 271 19.14 33.52 -9.43
CA ILE A 271 17.78 33.14 -9.04
C ILE A 271 17.09 34.36 -8.44
N ASP A 272 15.99 34.82 -9.03
CA ASP A 272 15.23 35.95 -8.52
C ASP A 272 14.73 35.72 -7.07
N ASN A 273 14.60 36.80 -6.30
CA ASN A 273 14.17 36.76 -4.91
C ASN A 273 12.68 36.38 -4.74
N VAL A 274 11.90 36.43 -5.81
CA VAL A 274 10.49 36.02 -5.92
C VAL A 274 10.43 34.78 -6.80
N ASP A 275 9.75 33.75 -6.34
CA ASP A 275 9.55 32.52 -7.11
C ASP A 275 8.47 32.68 -8.19
N GLY A 276 8.30 31.64 -9.00
CA GLY A 276 7.34 31.59 -10.10
C GLY A 276 5.87 31.63 -9.68
N ASP A 277 5.58 31.47 -8.39
CA ASP A 277 4.23 31.63 -7.83
C ASP A 277 4.00 33.05 -7.26
N GLY A 278 5.02 33.93 -7.34
CA GLY A 278 4.95 35.30 -6.86
C GLY A 278 5.27 35.46 -5.38
N VAL A 279 5.87 34.45 -4.73
CA VAL A 279 6.21 34.46 -3.30
C VAL A 279 7.70 34.75 -3.10
N THR A 280 8.03 35.58 -2.11
CA THR A 280 9.43 35.89 -1.75
C THR A 280 10.15 34.66 -1.20
N ALA A 281 11.23 34.25 -1.86
CA ALA A 281 12.02 33.05 -1.55
C ALA A 281 13.38 33.34 -0.85
N ILE A 282 13.71 34.61 -0.59
CA ILE A 282 15.01 35.07 -0.04
C ILE A 282 15.51 34.19 1.10
N GLY A 283 14.71 34.05 2.17
CA GLY A 283 15.13 33.35 3.37
C GLY A 283 15.42 31.87 3.14
N VAL A 284 14.77 31.23 2.16
CA VAL A 284 15.05 29.82 1.80
C VAL A 284 16.31 29.74 0.96
N LEU A 285 16.47 30.61 -0.03
CA LEU A 285 17.65 30.65 -0.90
C LEU A 285 18.93 30.89 -0.08
N ASP A 286 18.86 31.77 0.91
CA ASP A 286 19.98 32.10 1.80
C ASP A 286 20.44 30.92 2.67
N THR A 287 19.64 29.85 2.81
CA THR A 287 20.07 28.64 3.57
C THR A 287 20.88 27.65 2.73
N TRP A 288 21.00 27.87 1.42
CA TRP A 288 21.57 26.86 0.52
C TRP A 288 23.10 26.78 0.57
N ASP A 289 23.77 27.72 1.24
CA ASP A 289 25.20 27.69 1.53
C ASP A 289 25.55 27.46 3.01
N ASP A 290 24.56 27.34 3.89
CA ASP A 290 24.76 27.24 5.33
C ASP A 290 25.52 25.96 5.76
N SER A 291 25.56 24.92 4.93
CA SER A 291 26.29 23.67 5.23
C SER A 291 27.78 23.96 5.40
N THR A 292 28.45 23.42 6.41
CA THR A 292 29.91 23.65 6.56
C THR A 292 30.78 22.78 5.63
N SER A 293 30.19 21.83 4.89
CA SER A 293 30.88 20.95 3.93
C SER A 293 31.35 21.67 2.65
N THR A 294 32.40 21.19 1.98
CA THR A 294 32.91 21.80 0.72
C THR A 294 31.87 21.79 -0.41
N VAL A 295 31.06 20.73 -0.48
CA VAL A 295 29.80 20.71 -1.24
C VAL A 295 28.67 20.97 -0.25
N ARG A 296 28.06 22.15 -0.35
CA ARG A 296 27.00 22.63 0.57
C ARG A 296 25.68 21.89 0.38
N GLY A 297 25.45 21.39 -0.84
CA GLY A 297 24.30 20.58 -1.19
C GLY A 297 24.23 20.36 -2.70
N VAL A 298 23.15 19.71 -3.14
CA VAL A 298 22.87 19.45 -4.55
C VAL A 298 21.61 20.21 -4.96
N LEU A 299 21.75 21.14 -5.90
CA LEU A 299 20.64 21.76 -6.61
C LEU A 299 20.26 20.88 -7.79
N THR A 300 19.01 20.41 -7.83
CA THR A 300 18.42 19.72 -8.97
C THR A 300 17.39 20.61 -9.63
N ILE A 301 17.61 20.91 -10.90
CA ILE A 301 16.66 21.59 -11.79
C ILE A 301 15.88 20.50 -12.53
N ARG A 302 14.56 20.47 -12.38
CA ARG A 302 13.69 19.49 -13.05
C ARG A 302 12.56 20.21 -13.77
N SER A 303 12.26 19.86 -15.02
CA SER A 303 11.11 20.44 -15.73
C SER A 303 9.79 20.06 -15.06
N LYS A 304 8.86 21.02 -14.97
CA LYS A 304 7.49 20.77 -14.49
C LYS A 304 6.64 19.97 -15.47
N THR A 305 6.95 20.03 -16.76
CA THR A 305 6.14 19.45 -17.84
C THR A 305 6.77 18.22 -18.49
N ASN A 306 8.08 18.03 -18.37
CA ASN A 306 8.77 16.88 -18.95
C ASN A 306 9.76 16.25 -17.96
N ALA A 307 9.39 15.09 -17.40
CA ALA A 307 10.19 14.39 -16.40
C ALA A 307 11.58 13.94 -16.88
N THR A 308 11.84 13.91 -18.19
CA THR A 308 13.14 13.53 -18.78
C THR A 308 14.18 14.65 -18.76
N ILE A 309 13.74 15.89 -18.51
CA ILE A 309 14.61 17.06 -18.43
C ILE A 309 14.99 17.30 -16.96
N ARG A 310 16.25 17.00 -16.62
CA ARG A 310 16.79 17.19 -15.26
C ARG A 310 18.29 17.43 -15.31
N HIS A 311 18.78 18.40 -14.54
CA HIS A 311 20.19 18.66 -14.32
C HIS A 311 20.49 18.86 -12.84
N SER A 312 21.63 18.35 -12.38
CA SER A 312 22.08 18.47 -11.00
C SER A 312 23.43 19.16 -10.92
N TYR A 313 23.55 20.05 -9.93
CA TYR A 313 24.73 20.85 -9.64
C TYR A 313 25.04 20.76 -8.16
N ASN A 314 26.30 20.60 -7.81
CA ASN A 314 26.77 20.82 -6.45
C ASN A 314 26.82 22.33 -6.20
N VAL A 315 26.25 22.77 -5.08
CA VAL A 315 26.46 24.12 -4.56
C VAL A 315 27.76 24.11 -3.75
N THR A 316 28.76 24.89 -4.12
CA THR A 316 30.13 24.79 -3.57
C THR A 316 30.65 26.07 -2.92
N GLY A 317 29.93 27.17 -3.06
CA GLY A 317 30.30 28.48 -2.52
C GLY A 317 29.12 29.15 -1.82
N SER A 318 29.36 30.37 -1.36
CA SER A 318 28.32 31.15 -0.68
C SER A 318 27.22 31.62 -1.62
N VAL A 319 26.03 31.82 -1.06
CA VAL A 319 24.92 32.53 -1.68
C VAL A 319 25.21 34.03 -1.56
N VAL A 320 25.29 34.73 -2.69
CA VAL A 320 25.62 36.15 -2.73
C VAL A 320 24.40 36.96 -3.13
N ASP A 321 24.15 38.08 -2.44
CA ASP A 321 23.12 39.04 -2.80
C ASP A 321 23.50 39.84 -4.05
N GLY A 322 22.67 39.77 -5.09
CA GLY A 322 22.82 40.55 -6.32
C GLY A 322 21.97 41.83 -6.38
N THR A 323 21.20 42.14 -5.34
CA THR A 323 20.08 43.11 -5.32
C THR A 323 18.94 42.69 -6.25
N GLY A 324 17.86 42.16 -5.67
CA GLY A 324 16.71 41.60 -6.41
C GLY A 324 16.80 40.10 -6.70
N TYR A 325 17.99 39.50 -6.55
CA TYR A 325 18.25 38.09 -6.82
C TYR A 325 19.42 37.54 -5.98
N ARG A 326 19.57 36.20 -6.00
CA ARG A 326 20.69 35.46 -5.38
C ARG A 326 21.59 34.82 -6.42
N LYS A 327 22.90 34.82 -6.16
CA LYS A 327 23.92 34.13 -6.94
C LYS A 327 24.36 32.88 -6.21
N LEU A 328 24.25 31.73 -6.86
CA LEU A 328 24.68 30.45 -6.31
C LEU A 328 25.89 29.96 -7.09
N THR A 329 26.97 29.63 -6.38
CA THR A 329 28.15 29.01 -7.00
C THR A 329 27.91 27.53 -7.23
N LEU A 330 28.04 27.08 -8.48
CA LEU A 330 27.68 25.75 -8.93
C LEU A 330 28.88 24.99 -9.51
N ALA A 331 28.87 23.67 -9.33
CA ALA A 331 29.70 22.73 -10.07
C ALA A 331 28.81 21.64 -10.67
N TYR A 332 28.87 21.44 -11.99
CA TYR A 332 27.99 20.48 -12.67
C TYR A 332 28.29 19.03 -12.25
N VAL A 333 27.22 18.26 -12.01
CA VAL A 333 27.31 16.83 -11.67
C VAL A 333 26.89 15.98 -12.86
N GLY A 334 25.74 16.27 -13.45
CA GLY A 334 25.16 15.48 -14.54
C GLY A 334 23.70 15.83 -14.80
N GLY A 335 23.17 15.36 -15.93
CA GLY A 335 21.80 15.66 -16.35
C GLY A 335 21.50 15.29 -17.79
N SER A 336 20.23 15.41 -18.17
CA SER A 336 19.68 15.10 -19.48
C SER A 336 18.62 16.11 -19.91
N GLY A 337 18.45 16.25 -21.22
CA GLY A 337 17.49 17.17 -21.82
C GLY A 337 18.03 18.59 -22.00
N THR A 338 17.18 19.47 -22.50
CA THR A 338 17.51 20.88 -22.78
C THR A 338 16.58 21.80 -22.00
N LEU A 339 17.14 22.77 -21.28
CA LEU A 339 16.35 23.83 -20.65
C LEU A 339 15.90 24.83 -21.72
N THR A 340 14.59 25.01 -21.89
CA THR A 340 14.01 25.91 -22.91
C THR A 340 13.67 27.25 -22.28
N ASN A 341 13.93 28.35 -23.01
CA ASN A 341 13.59 29.70 -22.54
C ASN A 341 12.10 29.82 -22.19
N GLY A 342 11.79 30.40 -21.03
CA GLY A 342 10.44 30.59 -20.51
C GLY A 342 9.77 29.34 -19.93
N ALA A 343 10.37 28.15 -20.04
CA ALA A 343 9.75 26.94 -19.51
C ALA A 343 9.84 26.86 -17.97
N ALA A 344 8.81 26.33 -17.33
CA ALA A 344 8.72 26.21 -15.88
C ALA A 344 9.47 24.99 -15.34
N HIS A 345 10.23 25.20 -14.27
CA HIS A 345 11.06 24.20 -13.62
C HIS A 345 10.88 24.25 -12.10
N TRP A 346 11.18 23.12 -11.46
CA TRP A 346 11.37 22.99 -10.03
C TRP A 346 12.86 23.09 -9.71
N LEU A 347 13.20 23.99 -8.78
CA LEU A 347 14.51 24.04 -8.15
C LEU A 347 14.41 23.31 -6.83
N ILE A 348 15.11 22.17 -6.75
CA ILE A 348 15.07 21.25 -5.61
C ILE A 348 16.46 21.25 -4.99
N PHE A 349 16.58 21.77 -3.78
CA PHE A 349 17.86 21.76 -3.07
C PHE A 349 17.86 20.69 -1.98
N HIS A 350 18.87 19.83 -2.01
CA HIS A 350 19.17 18.90 -0.93
C HIS A 350 20.47 19.32 -0.26
N ARG A 351 20.38 19.82 0.97
CA ARG A 351 21.54 20.24 1.76
C ARG A 351 22.43 19.05 2.11
N THR A 352 23.74 19.21 1.97
CA THR A 352 24.73 18.30 2.57
C THR A 352 24.82 18.58 4.07
N GLY A 353 24.95 17.54 4.89
CA GLY A 353 25.22 17.73 6.33
C GLY A 353 26.44 18.62 6.58
N ASP A 354 26.49 19.23 7.77
CA ASP A 354 27.67 19.97 8.19
C ASP A 354 28.87 19.01 8.30
N ASN A 355 30.06 19.50 7.96
CA ASN A 355 31.28 18.73 8.14
C ASN A 355 31.43 18.39 9.63
N GLY A 356 31.70 17.12 9.94
CA GLY A 356 31.95 16.70 11.31
C GLY A 356 33.11 17.52 11.89
N SER A 357 32.87 18.20 13.00
CA SER A 357 33.98 18.70 13.82
C SER A 357 34.68 17.47 14.36
N GLY A 358 35.82 17.08 13.78
CA GLY A 358 36.61 15.96 14.29
C GLY A 358 36.83 16.19 15.78
N ASP A 359 36.27 15.33 16.63
CA ASP A 359 36.22 15.53 18.09
C ASP A 359 37.61 15.61 18.72
N VAL A 360 38.66 15.29 17.97
CA VAL A 360 40.03 15.33 18.43
C VAL A 360 40.95 16.02 17.43
N THR A 361 41.55 17.14 17.85
CA THR A 361 42.55 17.90 17.07
C THR A 361 43.94 17.82 17.70
N GLY A 362 44.98 17.81 16.86
CA GLY A 362 46.38 17.74 17.29
C GLY A 362 46.94 16.32 17.47
N PRO A 363 48.24 16.18 17.74
CA PRO A 363 49.20 17.29 17.88
C PRO A 363 49.58 17.91 16.53
N ALA A 364 50.07 19.15 16.54
CA ALA A 364 50.59 19.81 15.34
C ALA A 364 51.81 19.10 14.72
N SER A 365 52.50 18.28 15.52
CA SER A 365 53.58 17.38 15.12
C SER A 365 53.60 16.20 16.09
N SER A 366 53.85 14.98 15.59
CA SER A 366 53.97 13.77 16.41
C SER A 366 55.27 13.03 16.13
N THR A 367 55.83 12.43 17.17
CA THR A 367 56.93 11.48 17.03
C THR A 367 56.38 10.13 16.54
N ASN A 368 57.01 9.53 15.52
CA ASN A 368 56.62 8.20 15.04
C ASN A 368 56.67 7.17 16.19
N ASN A 369 55.61 6.38 16.38
CA ASN A 369 55.43 5.42 17.47
C ASN A 369 55.27 6.01 18.90
N GLY A 370 55.07 7.33 19.05
CA GLY A 370 54.77 7.95 20.34
C GLY A 370 53.30 7.83 20.77
N PHE A 371 53.01 7.91 22.08
CA PHE A 371 51.63 7.94 22.56
C PHE A 371 50.95 9.29 22.33
N ALA A 372 49.67 9.26 21.99
CA ALA A 372 48.80 10.42 22.09
C ALA A 372 48.39 10.68 23.56
N ARG A 373 48.50 11.93 24.05
CA ARG A 373 47.96 12.34 25.36
C ARG A 373 46.97 13.49 25.20
N PHE A 374 45.94 13.55 26.03
CA PHE A 374 45.07 14.73 26.08
C PHE A 374 45.85 15.98 26.51
N ASN A 375 45.60 17.09 25.81
CA ASN A 375 46.17 18.41 26.11
C ASN A 375 45.12 19.30 26.79
N GLY A 376 44.76 18.94 28.02
CA GLY A 376 43.69 19.58 28.79
C GLY A 376 42.60 18.60 29.18
N THR A 377 41.53 19.11 29.79
CA THR A 377 40.44 18.31 30.40
C THR A 377 39.23 18.10 29.49
N THR A 378 39.16 18.78 28.34
CA THR A 378 37.99 18.77 27.45
C THR A 378 37.86 17.48 26.63
N GLY A 379 38.90 16.64 26.61
CA GLY A 379 38.96 15.42 25.79
C GLY A 379 39.10 15.66 24.29
N LYS A 380 39.15 16.92 23.83
CA LYS A 380 39.09 17.27 22.39
C LYS A 380 40.42 17.63 21.73
N VAL A 381 41.50 17.72 22.49
CA VAL A 381 42.82 18.10 21.97
C VAL A 381 43.85 17.08 22.42
N ILE A 382 44.67 16.58 21.48
CA ILE A 382 45.81 15.70 21.74
C ILE A 382 47.12 16.49 21.59
N LYS A 383 48.09 16.20 22.47
CA LYS A 383 49.50 16.60 22.36
C LYS A 383 50.40 15.38 22.14
N ASP A 384 51.58 15.60 21.57
CA ASP A 384 52.64 14.59 21.54
C ASP A 384 53.03 14.26 22.98
N SER A 385 53.11 12.97 23.30
CA SER A 385 53.61 12.55 24.61
C SER A 385 55.10 12.77 24.77
N ALA A 386 55.86 12.83 23.67
CA ALA A 386 57.32 12.70 23.63
C ALA A 386 57.84 11.42 24.32
N ALA A 387 56.95 10.48 24.65
CA ALA A 387 57.27 9.22 25.31
C ALA A 387 57.10 8.07 24.31
N VAL A 388 58.17 7.30 24.11
CA VAL A 388 58.20 6.04 23.34
C VAL A 388 58.35 4.87 24.32
N ILE A 389 57.69 3.72 24.05
CA ILE A 389 57.99 2.49 24.80
C ILE A 389 59.30 1.92 24.25
N ALA A 390 60.39 2.07 24.99
CA ALA A 390 61.58 1.26 24.78
C ALA A 390 61.68 0.22 25.90
N ILE A 391 61.69 -1.07 25.54
CA ILE A 391 62.01 -2.18 26.48
C ILE A 391 63.45 -2.03 27.03
N ALA A 392 64.28 -1.16 26.44
CA ALA A 392 65.64 -0.85 26.88
C ALA A 392 65.73 0.08 28.11
N ASP A 393 64.66 0.81 28.47
CA ASP A 393 64.65 1.68 29.65
C ASP A 393 63.92 0.99 30.81
N GLY A 394 64.58 0.00 31.42
CA GLY A 394 64.18 -0.67 32.65
C GLY A 394 64.11 0.25 33.89
N GLY A 395 63.56 1.45 33.76
CA GLY A 395 63.31 2.41 34.84
C GLY A 395 64.54 3.16 35.35
N THR A 396 65.75 2.91 34.83
CA THR A 396 67.00 3.44 35.40
C THR A 396 67.75 4.46 34.55
N GLY A 397 67.42 4.61 33.25
CA GLY A 397 68.07 5.57 32.35
C GLY A 397 69.56 5.30 32.07
N GLN A 398 69.99 4.03 32.07
CA GLN A 398 71.41 3.65 31.97
C GLN A 398 71.80 3.14 30.57
N GLY A 399 73.01 3.49 30.11
CA GLY A 399 73.46 3.26 28.73
C GLY A 399 73.89 1.84 28.35
N THR A 400 73.93 0.88 29.29
CA THR A 400 74.21 -0.55 28.98
C THR A 400 73.45 -1.48 29.92
N ALA A 401 73.21 -2.72 29.47
CA ALA A 401 72.54 -3.75 30.27
C ALA A 401 73.29 -4.07 31.59
N ALA A 402 74.63 -4.01 31.59
CA ALA A 402 75.43 -4.23 32.79
C ALA A 402 75.21 -3.11 33.83
N LEU A 403 75.14 -1.85 33.38
CA LEU A 403 74.88 -0.70 34.25
C LEU A 403 73.44 -0.71 34.79
N ALA A 404 72.47 -1.11 33.96
CA ALA A 404 71.08 -1.28 34.39
C ALA A 404 70.94 -2.40 35.44
N PHE A 405 71.58 -3.55 35.22
CA PHE A 405 71.61 -4.64 36.20
C PHE A 405 72.28 -4.23 37.51
N GLY A 406 73.40 -3.49 37.43
CA GLY A 406 74.09 -2.95 38.61
C GLY A 406 73.21 -2.03 39.47
N ALA A 407 72.34 -1.23 38.85
CA ALA A 407 71.44 -0.32 39.54
C ALA A 407 70.23 -1.03 40.20
N LEU A 408 69.83 -2.20 39.70
CA LEU A 408 68.64 -2.92 40.16
C LEU A 408 68.95 -4.10 41.08
N LYS A 409 70.18 -4.62 41.07
CA LYS A 409 70.53 -5.81 41.87
C LYS A 409 70.45 -5.51 43.37
N GLN A 410 69.91 -6.45 44.13
CA GLN A 410 70.01 -6.49 45.58
C GLN A 410 71.16 -7.43 45.98
N ASP A 411 72.00 -7.00 46.92
CA ASP A 411 73.04 -7.88 47.50
C ASP A 411 72.38 -8.93 48.39
N ALA A 412 72.85 -10.18 48.31
CA ALA A 412 72.31 -11.21 49.19
C ALA A 412 72.73 -10.96 50.63
N SER A 413 71.88 -11.35 51.57
CA SER A 413 72.17 -11.33 53.01
C SER A 413 71.72 -12.64 53.66
N THR A 414 71.95 -12.78 54.96
CA THR A 414 71.44 -13.93 55.73
C THR A 414 69.91 -13.95 55.84
N THR A 415 69.22 -12.88 55.44
CA THR A 415 67.75 -12.73 55.54
C THR A 415 67.08 -12.41 54.20
N ALA A 416 67.84 -12.16 53.13
CA ALA A 416 67.33 -11.80 51.81
C ALA A 416 68.10 -12.51 50.69
N THR A 417 67.35 -13.02 49.70
CA THR A 417 67.93 -13.54 48.46
C THR A 417 68.48 -12.40 47.62
N GLY A 418 69.66 -12.58 47.03
CA GLY A 418 70.27 -11.58 46.15
C GLY A 418 71.46 -12.16 45.40
N VAL A 419 72.28 -11.29 44.83
CA VAL A 419 73.53 -11.70 44.17
C VAL A 419 74.72 -11.61 45.12
N VAL A 420 75.69 -12.51 44.97
CA VAL A 420 76.95 -12.51 45.73
C VAL A 420 78.12 -12.74 44.78
N GLU A 421 79.26 -12.13 45.09
CA GLU A 421 80.52 -12.37 44.37
C GLU A 421 81.23 -13.62 44.92
N LEU A 422 81.86 -14.41 44.05
CA LEU A 422 82.60 -15.61 44.44
C LEU A 422 84.00 -15.26 44.95
N ALA A 423 84.40 -15.85 46.09
CA ALA A 423 85.72 -15.66 46.67
C ALA A 423 86.79 -16.49 45.95
N THR A 424 87.96 -15.88 45.73
CA THR A 424 89.16 -16.54 45.19
C THR A 424 89.80 -17.47 46.23
N ALA A 425 90.66 -18.41 45.79
CA ALA A 425 91.35 -19.34 46.68
C ALA A 425 92.20 -18.64 47.76
N ALA A 426 92.78 -17.48 47.43
CA ALA A 426 93.59 -16.70 48.38
C ALA A 426 92.72 -16.03 49.46
N GLU A 427 91.56 -15.53 49.08
CA GLU A 427 90.59 -14.94 50.02
C GLU A 427 90.02 -16.02 50.96
N VAL A 428 89.68 -17.19 50.42
CA VAL A 428 89.23 -18.34 51.22
C VAL A 428 90.33 -18.85 52.17
N ALA A 429 91.60 -18.83 51.77
CA ALA A 429 92.72 -19.21 52.62
C ALA A 429 92.99 -18.20 53.76
N THR A 430 92.67 -16.92 53.55
CA THR A 430 92.85 -15.87 54.57
C THR A 430 91.71 -15.88 55.59
N GLY A 431 90.49 -16.18 55.15
CA GLY A 431 89.33 -16.39 56.03
C GLY A 431 88.76 -15.11 56.65
N THR A 432 89.05 -13.92 56.09
CA THR A 432 88.61 -12.62 56.62
C THR A 432 87.52 -11.93 55.79
N ASP A 433 87.17 -12.45 54.61
CA ASP A 433 86.16 -11.86 53.71
C ASP A 433 84.74 -12.10 54.23
N THR A 434 83.95 -11.03 54.35
CA THR A 434 82.54 -11.06 54.81
C THR A 434 81.52 -10.76 53.72
N ALA A 435 81.97 -10.42 52.50
CA ALA A 435 81.12 -10.01 51.38
C ALA A 435 80.98 -11.10 50.31
N ARG A 436 81.94 -12.02 50.22
CA ARG A 436 81.99 -13.06 49.18
C ARG A 436 81.74 -14.45 49.73
N VAL A 437 81.35 -15.36 48.84
CA VAL A 437 81.14 -16.78 49.19
C VAL A 437 82.19 -17.68 48.56
N PRO A 438 82.75 -18.66 49.30
CA PRO A 438 83.63 -19.67 48.73
C PRO A 438 82.85 -20.55 47.74
N SER A 439 83.45 -20.79 46.57
CA SER A 439 82.96 -21.79 45.63
C SER A 439 83.35 -23.21 46.08
N VAL A 440 82.70 -24.23 45.52
CA VAL A 440 83.09 -25.64 45.74
C VAL A 440 84.57 -25.89 45.40
N SER A 441 85.11 -25.20 44.37
CA SER A 441 86.50 -25.30 43.96
C SER A 441 87.49 -24.59 44.89
N THR A 442 87.06 -23.55 45.61
CA THR A 442 87.94 -22.76 46.49
C THR A 442 87.87 -23.19 47.96
N MET A 443 86.85 -23.98 48.34
CA MET A 443 86.64 -24.47 49.70
C MET A 443 87.84 -25.25 50.27
N GLY A 444 88.53 -26.05 49.44
CA GLY A 444 89.71 -26.82 49.86
C GLY A 444 90.89 -25.96 50.38
N SER A 445 90.92 -24.67 50.05
CA SER A 445 91.93 -23.73 50.54
C SER A 445 91.66 -23.24 51.96
N HIS A 446 90.44 -23.41 52.48
CA HIS A 446 90.07 -22.95 53.83
C HIS A 446 90.88 -23.66 54.92
N GLN A 447 91.42 -22.90 55.89
CA GLN A 447 92.32 -23.43 56.93
C GLN A 447 91.68 -24.52 57.81
N GLY A 448 90.35 -24.45 58.00
CA GLY A 448 89.61 -25.45 58.79
C GLY A 448 89.42 -26.82 58.14
N MET A 449 89.92 -27.05 56.92
CA MET A 449 89.76 -28.33 56.21
C MET A 449 91.04 -29.16 56.24
N ALA A 450 90.88 -30.48 56.41
CA ALA A 450 91.99 -31.43 56.30
C ALA A 450 92.64 -31.36 54.91
N LYS A 451 93.97 -31.28 54.88
CA LYS A 451 94.75 -31.18 53.63
C LYS A 451 95.27 -32.52 53.13
N ALA A 452 95.38 -33.50 54.03
CA ALA A 452 95.55 -34.92 53.71
C ALA A 452 95.00 -35.78 54.84
N TRP A 453 94.53 -36.98 54.54
CA TRP A 453 94.26 -37.99 55.54
C TRP A 453 94.38 -39.40 54.96
N VAL A 454 94.72 -40.37 55.79
CA VAL A 454 94.79 -41.78 55.38
C VAL A 454 94.41 -42.69 56.53
N ASN A 455 93.73 -43.79 56.18
CA ASN A 455 93.56 -44.98 57.00
C ASN A 455 94.30 -46.13 56.30
N PHE A 456 95.22 -46.81 56.98
CA PHE A 456 95.96 -47.96 56.43
C PHE A 456 96.20 -49.04 57.49
N ASN A 457 96.39 -50.28 57.04
CA ASN A 457 96.83 -51.39 57.91
C ASN A 457 98.36 -51.34 58.09
N GLY A 458 98.86 -51.37 59.32
CA GLY A 458 100.31 -51.40 59.60
C GLY A 458 100.90 -52.82 59.67
N THR A 459 100.09 -53.87 59.82
CA THR A 459 100.61 -55.24 59.87
C THR A 459 100.88 -55.81 58.49
N GLY A 460 102.03 -56.46 58.32
CA GLY A 460 102.45 -57.02 57.03
C GLY A 460 102.89 -55.91 56.06
N THR A 461 102.51 -56.00 54.79
CA THR A 461 102.75 -54.90 53.83
C THR A 461 101.68 -53.82 53.98
N PRO A 462 102.05 -52.54 54.25
CA PRO A 462 101.05 -51.49 54.44
C PRO A 462 100.13 -51.31 53.24
N ALA A 463 98.82 -51.32 53.49
CA ALA A 463 97.79 -51.15 52.47
C ALA A 463 96.82 -50.03 52.88
N ILE A 464 96.64 -49.05 51.99
CA ILE A 464 95.70 -47.94 52.19
C ILE A 464 94.27 -48.45 52.07
N ALA A 465 93.49 -48.27 53.13
CA ALA A 465 92.06 -48.59 53.15
C ALA A 465 91.21 -47.44 52.57
N ALA A 466 91.56 -46.19 52.90
CA ALA A 466 90.97 -44.99 52.32
C ALA A 466 91.89 -43.78 52.54
N SER A 467 91.84 -42.80 51.65
CA SER A 467 92.66 -41.59 51.79
C SER A 467 92.14 -40.38 51.01
N PHE A 468 92.55 -39.19 51.44
CA PHE A 468 92.53 -37.96 50.66
C PHE A 468 93.95 -37.38 50.60
N ASN A 469 94.38 -37.00 49.40
CA ASN A 469 95.71 -36.45 49.15
C ASN A 469 96.88 -37.32 49.68
N VAL A 470 96.79 -38.65 49.56
CA VAL A 470 97.87 -39.59 49.86
C VAL A 470 98.08 -40.50 48.66
N SER A 471 99.34 -40.62 48.22
CA SER A 471 99.74 -41.41 47.05
C SER A 471 100.26 -42.80 47.42
N SER A 472 100.95 -42.93 48.57
CA SER A 472 101.51 -44.19 49.03
C SER A 472 101.93 -44.14 50.50
N ILE A 473 102.13 -45.32 51.10
CA ILE A 473 102.78 -45.49 52.40
C ILE A 473 104.13 -46.19 52.16
N THR A 474 105.22 -45.56 52.60
CA THR A 474 106.53 -46.20 52.67
C THR A 474 106.70 -46.83 54.04
N ASP A 475 106.94 -48.15 54.06
CA ASP A 475 107.34 -48.88 55.26
C ASP A 475 108.86 -48.71 55.47
N ASN A 476 109.27 -48.04 56.56
CA ASN A 476 110.68 -47.86 56.91
C ASN A 476 111.16 -48.90 57.95
N GLY A 477 110.34 -49.90 58.25
CA GLY A 477 110.52 -50.87 59.32
C GLY A 477 109.45 -50.75 60.39
N THR A 478 109.44 -51.71 61.33
CA THR A 478 108.41 -51.84 62.36
C THR A 478 108.15 -50.53 63.10
N GLY A 479 106.91 -50.06 62.97
CA GLY A 479 106.37 -48.89 63.63
C GLY A 479 106.78 -47.56 63.00
N ASP A 480 107.34 -47.54 61.79
CA ASP A 480 107.85 -46.33 61.18
C ASP A 480 107.41 -46.19 59.72
N TYR A 481 106.48 -45.28 59.46
CA TYR A 481 105.85 -45.12 58.15
C TYR A 481 106.02 -43.70 57.62
N THR A 482 106.27 -43.58 56.32
CA THR A 482 106.16 -42.30 55.62
C THR A 482 104.90 -42.28 54.78
N ILE A 483 103.98 -41.38 55.10
CA ILE A 483 102.77 -41.11 54.34
C ILE A 483 103.15 -40.10 53.25
N ASN A 484 103.16 -40.52 51.99
CA ASN A 484 103.48 -39.65 50.86
C ASN A 484 102.21 -38.99 50.33
N PHE A 485 102.20 -37.66 50.20
CA PHE A 485 101.06 -36.93 49.66
C PHE A 485 100.98 -37.05 48.14
N THR A 486 99.78 -36.92 47.57
CA THR A 486 99.60 -36.86 46.11
C THR A 486 99.99 -35.48 45.57
N SER A 487 99.60 -34.44 46.29
CA SER A 487 99.94 -33.04 46.06
C SER A 487 100.66 -32.50 47.28
N ALA A 488 101.83 -31.90 47.08
CA ALA A 488 102.59 -31.30 48.17
C ALA A 488 101.81 -30.15 48.82
N LEU A 489 101.85 -30.10 50.14
CA LEU A 489 101.41 -28.95 50.93
C LEU A 489 102.37 -27.78 50.69
N VAL A 490 101.91 -26.55 50.93
CA VAL A 490 102.68 -25.33 50.61
C VAL A 490 104.04 -25.28 51.31
N ASP A 491 104.16 -25.87 52.50
CA ASP A 491 105.40 -26.08 53.26
C ASP A 491 105.23 -27.22 54.28
N ALA A 492 106.27 -27.48 55.08
CA ALA A 492 106.29 -28.50 56.12
C ALA A 492 105.66 -28.07 57.46
N ASN A 493 105.14 -26.85 57.57
CA ASN A 493 104.50 -26.34 58.79
C ASN A 493 103.01 -26.70 58.78
N PHE A 494 102.70 -27.94 59.14
CA PHE A 494 101.33 -28.42 59.26
C PHE A 494 101.15 -29.23 60.55
N ALA A 495 99.91 -29.32 61.02
CA ALA A 495 99.54 -30.19 62.13
C ALA A 495 99.28 -31.60 61.59
N CYS A 496 99.83 -32.61 62.26
CA CYS A 496 99.56 -34.01 61.98
C CYS A 496 99.12 -34.70 63.26
N SER A 497 97.98 -35.38 63.22
CA SER A 497 97.52 -36.27 64.29
C SER A 497 97.53 -37.71 63.80
N VAL A 498 98.08 -38.58 64.64
CA VAL A 498 98.21 -40.02 64.37
C VAL A 498 97.41 -40.76 65.42
N ALA A 499 96.43 -41.53 64.99
CA ALA A 499 95.69 -42.46 65.83
C ALA A 499 95.96 -43.88 65.36
N THR A 500 96.17 -44.80 66.29
CA THR A 500 96.43 -46.21 65.97
C THR A 500 95.51 -47.13 66.73
N TYR A 501 95.28 -48.31 66.16
CA TYR A 501 94.48 -49.36 66.75
C TYR A 501 95.29 -50.66 66.78
N GLY A 502 95.55 -51.17 67.99
CA GLY A 502 96.18 -52.47 68.23
C GLY A 502 95.21 -53.42 68.93
N ASN A 503 94.85 -54.53 68.29
CA ASN A 503 94.05 -55.59 68.91
C ASN A 503 94.93 -56.84 69.11
N GLN A 504 95.08 -57.29 70.36
CA GLN A 504 95.82 -58.51 70.73
C GLN A 504 94.82 -59.53 71.25
N GLY A 505 94.63 -60.64 70.52
CA GLY A 505 93.83 -61.78 71.01
C GLY A 505 92.38 -61.48 71.44
N GLY A 506 91.78 -60.37 71.01
CA GLY A 506 90.41 -59.98 71.38
C GLY A 506 90.29 -58.92 72.49
N THR A 507 91.40 -58.36 72.98
CA THR A 507 91.41 -57.23 73.94
C THR A 507 92.10 -55.99 73.34
N ASN A 508 91.50 -54.82 73.57
CA ASN A 508 92.03 -53.53 73.10
C ASN A 508 93.33 -53.19 73.86
N ASP A 509 94.41 -52.97 73.12
CA ASP A 509 95.69 -52.56 73.72
C ASP A 509 95.71 -51.04 73.93
N TYR A 510 95.67 -50.63 75.20
CA TYR A 510 95.70 -49.22 75.63
C TYR A 510 97.09 -48.56 75.51
N ARG A 511 98.12 -49.28 75.05
CA ARG A 511 99.50 -48.78 74.89
C ARG A 511 99.89 -48.52 73.43
N ALA A 512 98.92 -48.42 72.53
CA ALA A 512 99.17 -48.01 71.15
C ALA A 512 99.43 -46.50 71.08
N HIS A 513 100.61 -46.12 70.61
CA HIS A 513 101.02 -44.72 70.49
C HIS A 513 101.36 -44.39 69.04
N GLY A 514 100.95 -43.21 68.58
CA GLY A 514 101.32 -42.66 67.28
C GLY A 514 101.73 -41.21 67.43
N SER A 515 102.87 -40.85 66.86
CA SER A 515 103.35 -39.48 66.82
C SER A 515 103.96 -39.17 65.45
N PRO A 516 103.82 -37.93 64.96
CA PRO A 516 104.59 -37.50 63.81
C PRO A 516 106.07 -37.45 64.20
N LYS A 517 106.93 -37.99 63.33
CA LYS A 517 108.38 -38.09 63.50
C LYS A 517 109.12 -37.05 62.66
N ALA A 518 108.67 -36.78 61.44
CA ALA A 518 109.24 -35.75 60.57
C ALA A 518 108.20 -35.22 59.57
N PHE A 519 108.30 -33.93 59.28
CA PHE A 519 107.40 -33.21 58.38
C PHE A 519 108.15 -32.80 57.11
N ALA A 520 107.54 -33.03 55.95
CA ALA A 520 107.96 -32.50 54.67
C ALA A 520 106.73 -32.04 53.89
N SER A 521 106.88 -31.07 52.99
CA SER A 521 105.74 -30.59 52.18
C SER A 521 105.06 -31.71 51.40
N SER A 522 105.79 -32.74 50.97
CA SER A 522 105.27 -33.88 50.22
C SER A 522 104.98 -35.13 51.04
N SER A 523 105.26 -35.16 52.34
CA SER A 523 105.05 -36.35 53.16
C SER A 523 105.10 -36.07 54.66
N VAL A 524 104.48 -36.93 55.46
CA VAL A 524 104.74 -36.98 56.90
C VAL A 524 105.25 -38.36 57.29
N ARG A 525 106.40 -38.40 57.96
CA ARG A 525 106.90 -39.62 58.60
C ARG A 525 106.33 -39.69 60.00
N ILE A 526 105.74 -40.82 60.35
CA ILE A 526 105.17 -41.09 61.65
C ILE A 526 105.92 -42.23 62.30
N GLN A 527 105.95 -42.21 63.62
CA GLN A 527 106.30 -43.37 64.41
C GLN A 527 105.05 -43.81 65.16
N CYS A 528 104.70 -45.08 65.02
CA CYS A 528 103.62 -45.66 65.78
C CYS A 528 103.95 -47.09 66.18
N GLY A 529 103.22 -47.62 67.13
CA GLY A 529 103.50 -48.97 67.59
C GLY A 529 102.61 -49.37 68.73
N ARG A 530 102.53 -50.68 68.93
CA ARG A 530 101.96 -51.31 70.11
C ARG A 530 103.03 -52.11 70.82
N ALA A 531 102.91 -52.29 72.13
CA ALA A 531 103.85 -53.10 72.88
C ALA A 531 103.54 -54.59 72.67
N ASP A 532 104.57 -55.38 72.40
CA ASP A 532 104.50 -56.83 72.57
C ASP A 532 104.58 -57.15 74.08
N GLU A 533 103.51 -57.72 74.63
CA GLU A 533 103.46 -58.11 76.04
C GLU A 533 104.52 -59.19 76.37
N ALA A 534 104.95 -59.99 75.40
CA ALA A 534 105.88 -61.09 75.61
C ALA A 534 107.36 -60.68 75.57
N SER A 535 107.71 -59.59 74.88
CA SER A 535 109.12 -59.23 74.64
C SER A 535 109.46 -57.76 74.86
N SER A 536 108.49 -56.91 75.21
CA SER A 536 108.63 -55.44 75.22
C SER A 536 109.07 -54.87 73.86
N ALA A 537 109.04 -55.65 72.77
CA ALA A 537 109.30 -55.17 71.42
C ALA A 537 108.13 -54.31 70.93
N VAL A 538 108.43 -53.32 70.09
CA VAL A 538 107.39 -52.54 69.42
C VAL A 538 106.94 -53.32 68.19
N LEU A 539 105.62 -53.54 68.05
CA LEU A 539 105.00 -54.16 66.89
C LEU A 539 104.18 -53.15 66.11
N ASP A 540 103.97 -53.44 64.83
CA ASP A 540 103.08 -52.65 64.00
C ASP A 540 101.62 -52.72 64.49
N PRO A 541 100.93 -51.57 64.54
CA PRO A 541 99.50 -51.53 64.83
C PRO A 541 98.69 -52.07 63.64
N VAL A 542 97.49 -52.59 63.92
CA VAL A 542 96.62 -53.23 62.92
C VAL A 542 95.91 -52.18 62.05
N ALA A 543 95.68 -50.97 62.58
CA ALA A 543 95.23 -49.85 61.77
C ALA A 543 95.90 -48.55 62.23
N VAL A 544 96.20 -47.69 61.27
CA VAL A 544 96.81 -46.37 61.47
C VAL A 544 95.99 -45.35 60.71
N HIS A 545 95.57 -44.31 61.42
CA HIS A 545 94.86 -43.16 60.89
C HIS A 545 95.74 -41.93 61.04
N VAL A 546 95.91 -41.20 59.95
CA VAL A 546 96.64 -39.94 59.93
C VAL A 546 95.74 -38.87 59.36
N ILE A 547 95.63 -37.74 60.05
CA ILE A 547 94.99 -36.53 59.52
C ILE A 547 95.97 -35.37 59.59
N VAL A 548 96.02 -34.62 58.49
CA VAL A 548 96.89 -33.47 58.31
C VAL A 548 96.03 -32.23 58.10
N MET A 549 96.23 -31.23 58.94
CA MET A 549 95.58 -29.91 58.87
C MET A 549 96.65 -28.83 58.77
N ARG A 550 96.32 -27.71 58.14
CA ARG A 550 97.25 -26.61 57.92
C ARG A 550 96.53 -25.28 58.07
#